data_AF-A0A920DZQ3-F1
#
_entry.id   AF-A0A920DZQ3-F1
#
_cell.length_a   1.000
_cell.length_b   1.000
_cell.length_c   1.000
_cell.angle_alpha   90.00
_cell.angle_beta   90.00
_cell.angle_gamma   90.00
#
_symmetry.space_group_name_H-M   'P 1'
#
loop_
_entity.id
_entity.type
_entity.pdbx_description
1 polymer ?
#
loop_
_entity_poly.entity_id
_entity_poly.type
_entity_poly.pdbx_seq_one_letter_code
_entity_poly.pdbx_strand_id
1 'polypeptide(L)' 'MNKVNKVNYIIEELENLFPKVPVPLNHKDPYTLLIAVLLSAQCTDERVNQITPILFKKLITHMI' A
#
# COMPACT_ATOMS: atom_id res chain seq x y z
N MET A 1 -12.61 -23.92 -21.44
CA MET A 1 -12.90 -23.05 -20.29
C MET A 1 -13.36 -21.69 -20.80
N ASN A 2 -14.50 -21.16 -20.35
CA ASN A 2 -14.95 -19.81 -20.75
C ASN A 2 -14.20 -18.72 -19.95
N LYS A 3 -14.35 -17.45 -20.33
CA LYS A 3 -13.64 -16.33 -19.68
C LYS A 3 -13.93 -16.26 -18.17
N VAL A 4 -15.16 -16.51 -17.75
CA VAL A 4 -15.60 -16.47 -16.35
C VAL A 4 -14.89 -17.54 -15.52
N ASN A 5 -14.91 -18.79 -15.99
CA ASN A 5 -14.28 -19.91 -15.31
C ASN A 5 -12.76 -19.72 -15.21
N LYS A 6 -12.13 -19.10 -16.22
CA LYS A 6 -10.70 -18.76 -16.18
C LYS A 6 -10.37 -17.71 -15.12
N VAL A 7 -11.20 -16.67 -15.00
CA VAL A 7 -11.02 -15.63 -13.97
C VAL A 7 -11.15 -16.21 -12.58
N ASN A 8 -12.18 -17.03 -12.35
CA ASN A 8 -12.40 -17.66 -11.04
C ASN A 8 -11.24 -18.57 -10.64
N TYR A 9 -10.74 -19.39 -11.58
CA TYR A 9 -9.55 -20.22 -11.34
C TYR A 9 -8.33 -19.38 -10.97
N ILE A 10 -8.08 -18.26 -11.66
CA ILE A 10 -6.94 -17.37 -11.35
C ILE A 10 -7.07 -16.75 -9.95
N ILE A 11 -8.28 -16.32 -9.57
CA ILE A 11 -8.52 -15.73 -8.24
C ILE A 11 -8.26 -16.78 -7.16
N GLU A 12 -8.81 -17.99 -7.30
CA GLU A 12 -8.63 -19.09 -6.36
C GLU A 12 -7.14 -19.45 -6.18
N GLU A 13 -6.40 -19.55 -7.28
CA GLU A 13 -4.95 -19.80 -7.23
C GLU A 13 -4.18 -18.64 -6.57
N LEU A 14 -4.55 -17.38 -6.81
CA LEU A 14 -3.92 -16.24 -6.17
C LEU A 14 -4.21 -16.20 -4.65
N GLU A 15 -5.43 -16.53 -4.24
CA GLU A 15 -5.80 -16.62 -2.82
C GLU A 15 -5.04 -17.76 -2.12
N ASN A 16 -4.83 -18.89 -2.80
CA ASN A 16 -4.04 -20.02 -2.30
C ASN A 16 -2.54 -19.67 -2.19
N LEU A 17 -1.98 -18.97 -3.18
CA LEU A 17 -0.57 -18.57 -3.22
C LEU A 17 -0.24 -17.42 -2.26
N PHE A 18 -1.19 -16.50 -2.04
CA PHE A 18 -1.04 -15.30 -1.23
C PHE A 18 -2.11 -15.21 -0.13
N PRO A 19 -2.15 -16.15 0.83
CA PRO A 19 -3.22 -16.23 1.84
C PRO A 19 -3.24 -15.06 2.81
N LYS A 20 -2.15 -14.27 2.88
CA LYS A 20 -2.05 -13.03 3.64
C LYS A 20 -1.32 -11.98 2.81
N VAL A 21 -1.97 -10.87 2.57
CA VAL A 21 -1.37 -9.71 1.90
C VAL A 21 -1.04 -8.65 2.95
N PRO A 22 0.23 -8.25 3.12
CA PRO A 22 0.59 -7.21 4.08
C PRO A 22 0.04 -5.86 3.63
N VAL A 23 -0.15 -4.95 4.59
CA VAL A 23 -0.47 -3.55 4.28
C VAL A 23 0.75 -2.92 3.60
N PRO A 24 0.63 -2.40 2.37
CA PRO A 24 1.80 -2.00 1.56
C PRO A 24 2.50 -0.73 2.07
N LEU A 25 1.72 0.25 2.54
CA LEU A 25 2.24 1.55 2.99
C LEU A 25 2.08 1.70 4.49
N ASN A 26 3.17 2.02 5.19
CA ASN A 26 3.15 2.30 6.62
C ASN A 26 2.40 3.62 6.89
N HIS A 27 1.35 3.54 7.69
CA HIS A 27 0.51 4.68 8.07
C HIS A 27 -0.06 4.48 9.47
N LYS A 28 -0.50 5.57 10.10
CA LYS A 28 -1.10 5.55 11.46
C LYS A 28 -2.59 5.87 11.45
N ASP A 29 -3.06 6.55 10.41
CA ASP A 29 -4.38 7.11 10.29
C ASP A 29 -4.71 7.38 8.80
N PRO A 30 -5.98 7.67 8.45
CA PRO A 30 -6.36 7.92 7.06
C PRO A 30 -5.63 9.08 6.37
N TYR A 31 -5.22 10.11 7.12
CA TYR A 31 -4.50 11.25 6.55
C TYR A 31 -3.06 10.86 6.20
N THR A 32 -2.35 10.18 7.10
CA THR A 32 -0.99 9.69 6.79
C THR A 32 -0.99 8.66 5.66
N LEU A 33 -2.04 7.85 5.54
CA LEU A 33 -2.24 6.95 4.39
C LEU A 33 -2.44 7.72 3.08
N LEU A 34 -3.30 8.74 3.06
CA LEU A 34 -3.54 9.55 1.88
C LEU A 34 -2.23 10.16 1.34
N ILE A 35 -1.41 10.72 2.22
CA ILE A 35 -0.11 11.28 1.82
C ILE A 35 0.84 10.19 1.32
N ALA A 36 0.89 9.03 1.98
CA ALA A 36 1.71 7.90 1.51
C ALA A 36 1.29 7.42 0.11
N VAL A 37 -0.02 7.36 -0.18
CA VAL A 37 -0.55 6.99 -1.50
C VAL A 37 -0.21 8.03 -2.56
N LEU A 38 -0.26 9.33 -2.23
CA LEU A 38 0.16 10.37 -3.18
C LEU A 38 1.65 10.25 -3.53
N LEU A 39 2.49 9.89 -2.56
CA LEU A 39 3.93 9.71 -2.76
C LEU A 39 4.29 8.40 -3.47
N SER A 40 3.40 7.40 -3.49
CA SER A 40 3.66 6.12 -4.16
C SER A 40 3.49 6.19 -5.68
N ALA A 41 2.93 7.28 -6.21
CA ALA A 41 2.83 7.50 -7.65
C ALA A 41 4.21 7.38 -8.32
N GLN A 42 4.35 6.39 -9.21
CA GLN A 42 5.61 6.08 -9.92
C GLN A 42 6.81 5.84 -8.98
N CYS A 43 6.56 5.34 -7.77
CA CYS A 43 7.55 5.05 -6.74
C CYS A 43 7.30 3.65 -6.15
N THR A 44 8.26 3.10 -5.42
CA THR A 44 8.08 1.83 -4.70
C THR A 44 7.57 2.07 -3.28
N ASP A 45 6.72 1.18 -2.78
CA ASP A 45 6.24 1.22 -1.39
C ASP A 45 7.40 1.25 -0.38
N GLU A 46 8.49 0.53 -0.68
CA GLU A 46 9.72 0.55 0.12
C GLU A 46 10.29 1.97 0.28
N ARG A 47 10.41 2.73 -0.82
CA ARG A 47 10.93 4.11 -0.75
C ARG A 47 9.98 5.04 -0.03
N VAL A 48 8.67 4.88 -0.23
CA VAL A 48 7.66 5.64 0.50
C VAL A 48 7.80 5.37 2.00
N ASN A 49 7.93 4.10 2.39
CA ASN A 49 8.08 3.69 3.79
C ASN A 49 9.39 4.15 4.44
N GLN A 50 10.45 4.39 3.65
CA GLN A 50 11.69 5.01 4.12
C GLN A 50 11.54 6.53 4.36
N ILE A 51 10.77 7.23 3.51
CA ILE A 51 10.70 8.71 3.55
C ILE A 51 9.59 9.25 4.45
N THR A 52 8.45 8.55 4.55
CA THR A 52 7.28 9.04 5.31
C THR A 52 7.56 9.26 6.80
N PRO A 53 8.39 8.47 7.52
CA PRO A 53 8.72 8.77 8.91
C PRO A 53 9.48 10.08 9.07
N ILE A 54 10.40 10.38 8.14
CA ILE A 54 11.20 11.62 8.12
C ILE A 54 10.29 12.80 7.82
N LEU A 55 9.45 12.67 6.79
CA LEU A 55 8.49 13.70 6.38
C LEU A 55 7.52 14.04 7.51
N PHE A 56 6.88 13.03 8.11
CA PHE A 56 5.88 13.25 9.15
C PHE A 56 6.50 13.79 10.44
N LYS A 57 7.72 13.39 10.82
CA LYS A 57 8.42 13.98 11.96
C LYS A 57 8.67 15.48 11.76
N LYS A 58 9.04 15.88 10.54
CA LYS A 58 9.27 17.30 10.21
C LYS A 58 7.96 18.10 10.19
N LEU A 59 6.87 17.54 9.67
CA LEU A 59 5.57 18.21 9.57
C LEU A 59 4.84 18.33 10.92
N ILE A 60 4.96 17.34 11.81
CA ILE A 60 4.41 17.43 13.18
C ILE A 60 5.02 18.62 13.94
N THR A 61 6.25 19.02 13.62
CA THR A 61 6.90 20.21 14.22
C THR A 61 6.31 21.54 13.71
N HIS A 62 5.54 21.52 12.62
CA HIS A 62 4.94 22.71 11.99
C HIS A 62 3.40 22.67 11.92
N MET A 63 2.77 21.63 12.47
CA MET A 63 1.31 21.44 12.50
C MET A 63 0.73 21.44 13.93
N ILE A 64 1.49 21.97 14.89
CA ILE A 64 1.07 22.40 16.25
C ILE A 64 1.67 23.80 16.45
#